data_AF-A0A961QC96-F1
#
_entry.id   AF-A0A961QC96-F1
#
_cell.length_a   1.000
_cell.length_b   1.000
_cell.length_c   1.000
_cell.angle_alpha   90.00
_cell.angle_beta   90.00
_cell.angle_gamma   90.00
#
_symmetry.space_group_name_H-M   'P 1'
#
loop_
_entity.id
_entity.type
_entity.pdbx_description
1 polymer ?
#
loop_
_entity_poly.entity_id
_entity_poly.type
_entity_poly.pdbx_seq_one_letter_code
_entity_poly.pdbx_strand_id
1 'polypeptide(L)'
;MRKIFLAIIVALAAPVPALADGLPEFLSGGQVWATDPAGCAAGEGGEEVYFTLRADGVYGYEFGCTFAQFLPARTSEGETVGWIAIASCGDDSGISRPDLFNLSAYDSTLTVTSQNEWNSTNDGAEQSEEELRWSLVHRDFALCEAAQ
;
A
#
# COMPACT_ATOMS: atom_id res chain seq x y z
N MET A 1 35.92 14.18 -49.46
CA MET A 1 35.04 13.11 -48.93
C MET A 1 34.75 13.42 -47.47
N ARG A 2 33.53 13.86 -47.15
CA ARG A 2 33.16 14.38 -45.82
C ARG A 2 32.42 13.26 -45.07
N LYS A 3 33.08 12.69 -44.04
CA LYS A 3 32.50 11.63 -43.20
C LYS A 3 31.52 12.27 -42.21
N ILE A 4 30.23 12.06 -42.42
CA ILE A 4 29.18 12.44 -41.47
C ILE A 4 29.11 11.32 -40.44
N PHE A 5 29.61 11.57 -39.23
CA PHE A 5 29.39 10.72 -38.07
C PHE A 5 28.00 11.04 -37.52
N LEU A 6 27.04 10.17 -37.80
CA LEU A 6 25.72 10.22 -37.18
C LEU A 6 25.83 9.57 -35.79
N ALA A 7 25.89 10.40 -34.74
CA ALA A 7 25.80 9.92 -33.37
C ALA A 7 24.34 9.53 -33.08
N ILE A 8 24.05 8.23 -33.07
CA ILE A 8 22.78 7.71 -32.60
C ILE A 8 22.81 7.78 -31.07
N ILE A 9 22.21 8.82 -30.50
CA ILE A 9 21.91 8.89 -29.08
C ILE A 9 20.66 8.03 -28.86
N VAL A 10 20.85 6.76 -28.49
CA VAL A 10 19.77 5.92 -27.99
C VAL A 10 19.49 6.39 -26.56
N ALA A 11 18.50 7.27 -26.41
CA ALA A 11 17.92 7.54 -25.11
C ALA A 11 17.15 6.28 -24.69
N LEU A 12 17.79 5.45 -23.86
CA LEU A 12 17.10 4.39 -23.11
C LEU A 12 16.19 5.07 -22.06
N ALA A 13 15.03 5.56 -22.50
CA ALA A 13 13.90 5.74 -21.60
C ALA A 13 13.41 4.33 -21.26
N ALA A 14 13.92 3.77 -20.17
CA ALA A 14 13.29 2.61 -19.56
C ALA A 14 11.85 3.01 -19.25
N PRO A 15 10.83 2.27 -19.72
CA PRO A 15 9.48 2.49 -19.25
C PRO A 15 9.50 2.13 -17.76
N VAL A 16 9.51 3.14 -16.90
CA VAL A 16 9.10 2.95 -15.52
C VAL A 16 7.66 2.47 -15.63
N PRO A 17 7.32 1.25 -15.17
CA PRO A 17 5.93 0.82 -15.18
C PRO A 17 5.14 1.86 -14.41
N ALA A 18 4.24 2.53 -15.12
CA ALA A 18 3.51 3.66 -14.60
C ALA A 18 2.51 3.17 -13.55
N LEU A 19 2.98 3.09 -12.30
CA LEU A 19 2.12 3.05 -11.11
C LEU A 19 1.17 4.26 -11.04
N ALA A 20 1.40 5.29 -11.88
CA ALA A 20 0.57 6.48 -11.97
C ALA A 20 -0.83 6.20 -12.58
N ASP A 21 -0.98 5.22 -13.48
CA ASP A 21 -2.29 4.90 -14.04
C ASP A 21 -3.06 4.00 -13.06
N GLY A 22 -3.91 4.61 -12.25
CA GLY A 22 -4.86 3.90 -11.38
C GLY A 22 -4.67 4.09 -9.87
N LEU A 23 -3.71 4.92 -9.43
CA LEU A 23 -3.57 5.26 -8.00
C LEU A 23 -4.88 5.92 -7.50
N PRO A 24 -5.46 5.45 -6.38
CA PRO A 24 -6.63 6.08 -5.79
C PRO A 24 -6.35 7.54 -5.43
N GLU A 25 -7.35 8.41 -5.61
CA GLU A 25 -7.20 9.85 -5.31
C GLU A 25 -6.79 10.09 -3.84
N PHE A 26 -7.28 9.28 -2.91
CA PHE A 26 -6.93 9.35 -1.48
C PHE A 26 -5.49 8.91 -1.15
N LEU A 27 -4.74 8.39 -2.11
CA LEU A 27 -3.28 8.18 -2.00
C LEU A 27 -2.51 9.15 -2.90
N SER A 28 -3.20 9.83 -3.80
CA SER A 28 -2.60 10.83 -4.67
C SER A 28 -2.18 12.04 -3.83
N GLY A 29 -1.03 12.64 -4.16
CA GLY A 29 -0.52 13.82 -3.44
C GLY A 29 0.31 13.52 -2.19
N GLY A 30 0.68 12.26 -1.93
CA GLY A 30 1.58 11.91 -0.83
C GLY A 30 0.90 11.86 0.54
N GLN A 31 -0.42 11.62 0.55
CA GLN A 31 -1.18 11.39 1.77
C GLN A 31 -0.66 10.14 2.50
N VAL A 32 -0.60 10.21 3.82
CA VAL A 32 -0.25 9.10 4.71
C VAL A 32 -1.46 8.83 5.59
N TRP A 33 -1.80 7.57 5.75
CA TRP A 33 -2.87 7.11 6.62
C TRP A 33 -2.27 6.21 7.68
N ALA A 34 -2.79 6.21 8.92
CA ALA A 34 -2.31 5.34 9.99
C ALA A 34 -3.46 4.72 10.79
N THR A 35 -3.23 3.53 11.34
CA THR A 35 -4.20 2.86 12.22
C THR A 35 -4.27 3.46 13.64
N ASP A 36 -3.29 4.27 14.02
CA ASP A 36 -3.22 4.99 15.28
C ASP A 36 -2.66 6.40 15.05
N PRO A 37 -3.16 7.45 15.73
CA PRO A 37 -2.61 8.80 15.62
C PRO A 37 -1.10 8.90 15.88
N ALA A 38 -0.54 8.04 16.73
CA ALA A 38 0.90 7.99 16.98
C ALA A 38 1.68 7.49 15.75
N GLY A 39 1.06 6.68 14.88
CA GLY A 39 1.63 6.25 13.59
C GLY A 39 1.74 7.36 12.55
N CYS A 40 1.12 8.52 12.79
CA CYS A 40 1.28 9.70 11.94
C CYS A 40 2.55 10.51 12.22
N ALA A 41 3.22 10.26 13.35
CA ALA A 41 4.54 10.81 13.64
C ALA A 41 5.63 9.89 13.04
N ALA A 42 6.70 10.47 12.50
CA ALA A 42 7.87 9.68 12.13
C ALA A 42 8.47 9.06 13.40
N GLY A 43 8.52 7.72 13.47
CA GLY A 43 9.10 7.00 14.60
C GLY A 43 10.59 7.33 14.79
N GLU A 44 11.06 7.33 16.03
CA GLU A 44 12.51 7.36 16.31
C GLU A 44 13.16 6.10 15.73
N GLY A 45 14.23 6.25 14.95
CA GLY A 45 14.91 5.11 14.31
C GLY A 45 14.31 4.65 12.97
N GLY A 46 13.21 5.25 12.52
CA GLY A 46 12.60 4.93 11.22
C GLY A 46 11.72 3.67 11.22
N GLU A 47 11.45 3.09 12.39
CA GLU A 47 10.58 1.93 12.54
C GLU A 47 9.11 2.37 12.68
N GLU A 48 8.21 1.69 11.96
CA GLU A 48 6.78 2.02 11.93
C GLU A 48 6.00 1.16 12.91
N VAL A 49 5.92 1.58 14.17
CA VAL A 49 5.24 0.78 15.22
C VAL A 49 3.76 0.49 14.92
N TYR A 50 3.14 1.32 14.10
CA TYR A 50 1.76 1.18 13.65
C TYR A 50 1.71 1.04 12.14
N PHE A 51 0.66 0.39 11.62
CA PHE A 51 0.48 0.33 10.19
C PHE A 51 0.26 1.72 9.60
N THR A 52 1.12 2.09 8.65
CA THR A 52 0.91 3.24 7.79
C THR A 52 0.64 2.80 6.36
N LEU A 53 -0.29 3.48 5.71
CA LEU A 53 -0.63 3.29 4.31
C LEU A 53 -0.19 4.53 3.54
N ARG A 54 0.51 4.28 2.43
CA ARG A 54 1.12 5.27 1.54
C ARG A 54 0.80 4.91 0.09
N ALA A 55 1.20 5.78 -0.83
CA ALA A 55 1.00 5.54 -2.27
C ALA A 55 1.74 4.29 -2.78
N ASP A 56 2.84 3.90 -2.15
CA ASP A 56 3.68 2.77 -2.53
C ASP A 56 3.43 1.49 -1.73
N GLY A 57 2.71 1.54 -0.61
CA GLY A 57 2.54 0.35 0.21
C GLY A 57 1.83 0.52 1.54
N VAL A 58 1.77 -0.58 2.29
CA VAL A 58 1.41 -0.64 3.70
C VAL A 58 2.63 -1.12 4.47
N TYR A 59 2.99 -0.42 5.55
CA TYR A 59 4.21 -0.67 6.31
C TYR A 59 3.90 -0.68 7.80
N GLY A 60 4.59 -1.53 8.54
CA GLY A 60 4.55 -1.63 9.99
C GLY A 60 5.88 -2.14 10.52
N TYR A 61 5.97 -2.37 11.83
CA TYR A 61 7.18 -2.89 12.46
C TYR A 61 7.46 -4.26 11.86
N GLU A 62 8.67 -4.50 11.34
CA GLU A 62 9.10 -5.77 10.69
C GLU A 62 8.20 -6.31 9.55
N PHE A 63 7.20 -5.55 9.11
CA PHE A 63 6.24 -5.93 8.07
C PHE A 63 6.16 -4.85 6.99
N GLY A 64 6.16 -5.26 5.73
CA GLY A 64 5.96 -4.32 4.63
C GLY A 64 5.37 -4.96 3.38
N CYS A 65 4.38 -4.28 2.80
CA CYS A 65 3.79 -4.61 1.52
C CYS A 65 4.01 -3.45 0.56
N THR A 66 4.62 -3.72 -0.60
CA THR A 66 4.72 -2.74 -1.68
C THR A 66 3.65 -3.03 -2.73
N PHE A 67 2.90 -2.00 -3.12
CA PHE A 67 1.88 -2.09 -4.16
C PHE A 67 2.51 -2.20 -5.55
N ALA A 68 2.01 -3.15 -6.32
CA ALA A 68 2.37 -3.37 -7.71
C ALA A 68 1.32 -2.79 -8.68
N GLN A 69 0.04 -2.85 -8.32
CA GLN A 69 -1.06 -2.41 -9.18
C GLN A 69 -2.31 -2.07 -8.36
N PHE A 70 -3.08 -1.09 -8.85
CA PHE A 70 -4.41 -0.78 -8.35
C PHE A 70 -5.47 -1.04 -9.43
N LEU A 71 -6.60 -1.61 -9.03
CA LEU A 71 -7.75 -1.90 -9.88
C LEU A 71 -9.01 -1.29 -9.26
N PRO A 72 -9.77 -0.42 -9.95
CA PRO A 72 -11.00 0.12 -9.39
C PRO A 72 -12.08 -0.97 -9.25
N ALA A 73 -12.66 -1.11 -8.06
CA ALA A 73 -13.83 -1.93 -7.83
C ALA A 73 -15.07 -1.13 -8.24
N ARG A 74 -15.81 -1.62 -9.25
CA ARG A 74 -16.93 -0.88 -9.86
C ARG A 74 -18.27 -1.60 -9.69
N THR A 75 -19.35 -0.82 -9.55
CA THR A 75 -20.73 -1.34 -9.61
C THR A 75 -21.10 -1.72 -11.05
N SER A 76 -22.27 -2.35 -11.24
CA SER A 76 -22.84 -2.63 -12.57
C SER A 76 -23.07 -1.37 -13.41
N GLU A 77 -23.23 -0.23 -12.77
CA GLU A 77 -23.44 1.08 -13.39
C GLU A 77 -22.11 1.78 -13.72
N GLY A 78 -20.97 1.20 -13.34
CA GLY A 78 -19.62 1.70 -13.62
C GLY A 78 -19.04 2.66 -12.57
N GLU A 79 -19.79 2.95 -11.51
CA GLU A 79 -19.35 3.75 -10.36
C GLU A 79 -18.23 3.05 -9.60
N THR A 80 -17.18 3.76 -9.19
CA THR A 80 -16.09 3.20 -8.39
C THR A 80 -16.45 3.28 -6.90
N VAL A 81 -16.50 2.14 -6.22
CA VAL A 81 -16.87 2.03 -4.79
C VAL A 81 -15.68 1.66 -3.90
N GLY A 82 -14.52 1.43 -4.51
CA GLY A 82 -13.29 1.06 -3.82
C GLY A 82 -12.19 0.68 -4.80
N TRP A 83 -11.09 0.13 -4.29
CA TRP A 83 -9.95 -0.31 -5.08
C TRP A 83 -9.42 -1.64 -4.56
N ILE A 84 -8.97 -2.47 -5.48
CA ILE A 84 -8.18 -3.66 -5.18
C ILE A 84 -6.72 -3.33 -5.46
N ALA A 85 -5.84 -3.47 -4.47
CA ALA A 85 -4.41 -3.34 -4.64
C ALA A 85 -3.75 -4.72 -4.65
N ILE A 86 -2.92 -4.98 -5.66
CA ILE A 86 -2.04 -6.15 -5.72
C ILE A 86 -0.72 -5.74 -5.08
N ALA A 87 -0.25 -6.50 -4.10
CA ALA A 87 0.95 -6.18 -3.35
C ALA A 87 1.93 -7.34 -3.27
N SER A 88 3.20 -7.00 -3.05
CA SER A 88 4.25 -7.91 -2.64
C SER A 88 4.61 -7.63 -1.19
N CYS A 89 4.27 -8.56 -0.31
CA CYS A 89 4.41 -8.44 1.14
C CYS A 89 5.58 -9.28 1.64
N GLY A 90 6.39 -8.73 2.53
CA GLY A 90 7.48 -9.46 3.17
C GLY A 90 7.68 -9.02 4.62
N ASP A 91 8.43 -9.85 5.32
CA ASP A 91 8.95 -9.60 6.66
C ASP A 91 10.49 -9.63 6.64
N ASP A 92 11.10 -9.46 7.80
CA ASP A 92 12.55 -9.52 8.00
C ASP A 92 13.18 -10.91 7.71
N SER A 93 12.36 -11.93 7.47
CA SER A 93 12.82 -13.27 7.08
C SER A 93 13.32 -13.35 5.63
N GLY A 94 13.10 -12.30 4.83
CA GLY A 94 13.49 -12.23 3.42
C GLY A 94 12.55 -13.01 2.48
N ILE A 95 11.41 -13.47 2.99
CA ILE A 95 10.36 -14.12 2.20
C ILE A 95 9.39 -13.05 1.70
N SER A 96 9.09 -13.06 0.40
CA SER A 96 8.06 -12.22 -0.19
C SER A 96 6.89 -13.06 -0.68
N ARG A 97 5.66 -12.65 -0.34
CA ARG A 97 4.40 -13.30 -0.68
C ARG A 97 3.47 -12.30 -1.36
N PRO A 98 2.81 -12.66 -2.47
CA PRO A 98 1.80 -11.80 -3.06
C PRO A 98 0.56 -11.73 -2.16
N ASP A 99 -0.07 -10.56 -2.10
CA ASP A 99 -1.35 -10.35 -1.40
C ASP A 99 -2.29 -9.47 -2.25
N LEU A 100 -3.58 -9.53 -1.92
CA LEU A 100 -4.63 -8.69 -2.47
C LEU A 100 -5.27 -7.90 -1.34
N PHE A 101 -5.22 -6.58 -1.45
CA PHE A 101 -5.88 -5.67 -0.52
C PHE A 101 -7.17 -5.13 -1.13
N ASN A 102 -8.23 -5.09 -0.35
CA ASN A 102 -9.39 -4.25 -0.62
C ASN A 102 -9.26 -2.93 0.14
N LEU A 103 -9.38 -1.81 -0.57
CA LEU A 103 -9.24 -0.45 -0.07
C LEU A 103 -10.55 0.32 -0.33
N SER A 104 -11.19 0.80 0.72
CA SER A 104 -12.43 1.59 0.63
C SER A 104 -12.36 2.81 1.53
N ALA A 105 -12.47 4.00 0.94
CA ALA A 105 -12.52 5.26 1.66
C ALA A 105 -13.98 5.73 1.84
N TYR A 106 -14.36 6.05 3.07
CA TYR A 106 -15.68 6.60 3.41
C TYR A 106 -15.57 7.56 4.60
N ASP A 107 -16.18 8.75 4.52
CA ASP A 107 -16.24 9.73 5.61
C ASP A 107 -14.93 9.92 6.38
N SER A 108 -13.83 10.20 5.66
CA SER A 108 -12.47 10.40 6.20
C SER A 108 -11.81 9.19 6.87
N THR A 109 -12.42 8.01 6.78
CA THR A 109 -11.85 6.73 7.18
C THR A 109 -11.48 5.92 5.95
N LEU A 110 -10.34 5.24 5.99
CA LEU A 110 -9.91 4.32 4.96
C LEU A 110 -9.81 2.91 5.54
N THR A 111 -10.70 2.04 5.10
CA THR A 111 -10.68 0.63 5.49
C THR A 111 -9.82 -0.16 4.52
N VAL A 112 -8.87 -0.92 5.08
CA VAL A 112 -7.94 -1.79 4.36
C VAL A 112 -8.15 -3.22 4.83
N THR A 113 -8.29 -4.17 3.91
CA THR A 113 -8.45 -5.59 4.23
C THR A 113 -7.53 -6.44 3.36
N SER A 114 -6.63 -7.20 3.99
CA SER A 114 -5.83 -8.25 3.33
C SER A 114 -6.66 -9.51 3.08
N GLN A 115 -6.50 -10.14 1.91
CA GLN A 115 -7.11 -11.45 1.64
C GLN A 115 -6.37 -12.60 2.33
N ASN A 116 -5.04 -12.55 2.38
CA ASN A 116 -4.26 -13.64 2.97
C ASN A 116 -4.54 -13.80 4.46
N GLU A 117 -4.77 -12.70 5.17
CA GLU A 117 -4.95 -12.78 6.62
C GLU A 117 -6.38 -13.11 7.05
N TRP A 118 -7.40 -12.80 6.23
CA TRP A 118 -8.80 -13.18 6.51
C TRP A 118 -8.95 -14.68 6.80
N ASN A 119 -8.07 -15.50 6.22
CA ASN A 119 -8.08 -16.94 6.41
C ASN A 119 -7.44 -17.38 7.74
N SER A 120 -6.50 -16.59 8.29
CA SER A 120 -5.79 -16.94 9.54
C SER A 120 -6.60 -16.68 10.81
N THR A 121 -7.55 -15.74 10.78
CA THR A 121 -8.39 -15.39 11.95
C THR A 121 -9.61 -16.30 12.13
N ASN A 122 -10.00 -17.07 11.10
CA ASN A 122 -11.18 -17.95 11.14
C ASN A 122 -10.91 -19.34 11.74
N ASP A 123 -9.65 -19.67 12.07
CA ASP A 123 -9.28 -20.97 12.64
C ASP A 123 -9.60 -21.12 14.15
N GLY A 124 -10.27 -20.14 14.76
CA GLY A 124 -10.79 -20.25 16.13
C GLY A 124 -9.73 -20.29 17.23
N ALA A 125 -8.47 -20.03 16.90
CA ALA A 125 -7.43 -19.76 17.88
C ALA A 125 -7.59 -18.32 18.41
N GLU A 126 -7.64 -18.16 19.73
CA GLU A 126 -7.45 -16.84 20.35
C GLU A 126 -6.06 -16.35 19.95
N GLN A 127 -6.01 -15.40 19.01
CA GLN A 127 -4.77 -14.70 18.69
C GLN A 127 -4.42 -13.78 19.85
N SER A 128 -3.15 -13.75 20.20
CA SER A 128 -2.65 -12.81 21.20
C SER A 128 -2.85 -11.36 20.72
N GLU A 129 -2.96 -10.38 21.65
CA GLU A 129 -2.97 -8.96 21.26
C GLU A 129 -1.74 -8.57 20.43
N GLU A 130 -0.64 -9.28 20.62
CA GLU A 130 0.58 -9.15 19.82
C GLU A 130 0.35 -9.64 18.39
N GLU A 131 -0.17 -10.86 18.17
CA GLU A 131 -0.54 -11.35 16.83
C GLU A 131 -1.57 -10.46 16.11
N LEU A 132 -2.53 -9.90 16.85
CA LEU A 132 -3.47 -8.95 16.27
C LEU A 132 -2.75 -7.70 15.77
N ARG A 133 -1.73 -7.17 16.46
CA ARG A 133 -0.95 -6.01 15.98
C ARG A 133 -0.29 -6.25 14.63
N TRP A 134 0.04 -7.50 14.32
CA TRP A 134 0.62 -7.90 13.04
C TRP A 134 -0.40 -8.15 11.94
N SER A 135 -1.68 -8.13 12.30
CA SER A 135 -2.76 -8.43 11.38
C SER A 135 -3.40 -7.17 10.79
N LEU A 136 -3.35 -7.07 9.47
CA LEU A 136 -4.17 -6.23 8.57
C LEU A 136 -5.55 -6.83 8.25
N VAL A 137 -6.05 -7.79 9.03
CA VAL A 137 -7.46 -8.22 8.93
C VAL A 137 -8.34 -7.06 9.32
N HIS A 138 -8.84 -6.37 8.29
CA HIS A 138 -9.82 -5.30 8.40
C HIS A 138 -9.40 -4.19 9.38
N ARG A 139 -8.57 -3.27 8.88
CA ARG A 139 -8.07 -2.13 9.64
C ARG A 139 -8.61 -0.83 9.10
N ASP A 140 -9.06 0.02 10.01
CA ASP A 140 -9.41 1.40 9.70
C ASP A 140 -8.17 2.27 9.90
N PHE A 141 -7.90 3.09 8.89
CA PHE A 141 -6.86 4.08 8.92
C PHE A 141 -7.48 5.47 8.94
N ALA A 142 -6.91 6.36 9.74
CA ALA A 142 -7.21 7.78 9.72
C ALA A 142 -6.15 8.53 8.90
N LEU A 143 -6.57 9.57 8.18
CA LEU A 143 -5.64 10.42 7.45
C LEU A 143 -4.73 11.15 8.44
N CYS A 144 -3.43 11.04 8.25
CA CYS A 144 -2.47 11.87 8.94
C CYS A 144 -2.60 13.29 8.40
N GLU A 145 -2.98 14.23 9.26
CA GLU A 145 -2.88 15.64 8.92
C GLU A 145 -1.43 15.90 8.52
N ALA A 146 -1.22 16.46 7.32
CA ALA A 146 0.12 16.79 6.86
C ALA A 146 0.80 17.61 7.97
N ALA A 147 1.85 17.08 8.58
CA ALA A 147 2.67 17.83 9.52
C ALA A 147 3.17 19.05 8.76
N GLN A 148 2.55 20.21 9.01
CA GLN A 148 2.94 21.49 8.43
C GLN A 148 4.28 21.92 8.98
#